data_AF-A0A016XFV9-F1
#
_entry.id   AF-A0A016XFV9-F1
#
_cell.length_a   1.000
_cell.length_b   1.000
_cell.length_c   1.000
_cell.angle_alpha   90.00
_cell.angle_beta   90.00
_cell.angle_gamma   90.00
#
_symmetry.space_group_name_H-M   'P 1'
#
loop_
_entity.id
_entity.type
_entity.pdbx_description
1 polymer ?
#
loop_
_entity_poly.entity_id
_entity_poly.type
_entity_poly.pdbx_seq_one_letter_code
_entity_poly.pdbx_strand_id
1 'polypeptide(L)'
;MTPITVCADDYAQNTAISTGILELLDRDRLSAISCFSTATRWHAWAAPALRERLAEDGSTQPVADLGLHFNLTEGFGAPAMASLPGLVLRSLAGELRRKAVRTMISTALQRQLDAFEQGLGRGPDFIDGHQHVHQLRGVREVLLEVLARRYPRGSPSGSGLATQGVGGLAATGPWVRNTVPADPGWRGKPRVLALLGGHAFATELSRHGVPSNRGFAGVYGFDRPDYGACFAQWLQAAQPGMLIMCHPAREAQEADGAPDSIAAQRLVEHRYFMSSAYPEALRAANVQLRKLSALLP
;
A
#
# COMPACT_ATOMS: atom_id res chain seq x y z
N MET A 1 9.27 20.13 -10.64
CA MET A 1 8.75 19.62 -9.37
C MET A 1 9.23 18.19 -9.15
N THR A 2 9.69 17.86 -7.95
CA THR A 2 10.13 16.52 -7.55
C THR A 2 8.93 15.57 -7.50
N PRO A 3 8.90 14.47 -8.27
CA PRO A 3 7.77 13.56 -8.29
C PRO A 3 7.83 12.59 -7.11
N ILE A 4 6.79 12.60 -6.27
CA ILE A 4 6.61 11.64 -5.18
C ILE A 4 5.26 10.95 -5.30
N THR A 5 5.07 9.90 -4.52
CA THR A 5 3.79 9.21 -4.37
C THR A 5 3.26 9.38 -2.97
N VAL A 6 1.97 9.73 -2.84
CA VAL A 6 1.24 9.64 -1.57
C VAL A 6 0.27 8.48 -1.67
N CYS A 7 0.41 7.51 -0.77
CA CYS A 7 -0.36 6.28 -0.74
C CYS A 7 -1.26 6.23 0.48
N ALA A 8 -2.57 6.12 0.26
CA ALA A 8 -3.51 5.83 1.34
C ALA A 8 -3.63 4.32 1.54
N ASP A 9 -3.41 3.88 2.77
CA ASP A 9 -3.53 2.47 3.17
C ASP A 9 -4.93 2.16 3.72
N ASP A 10 -5.20 0.88 3.92
CA ASP A 10 -6.43 0.35 4.53
C ASP A 10 -7.73 0.54 3.74
N TYR A 11 -7.66 0.79 2.42
CA TYR A 11 -8.87 0.85 1.61
C TYR A 11 -9.68 -0.45 1.70
N ALA A 12 -11.01 -0.33 1.76
CA ALA A 12 -11.98 -1.40 2.02
C ALA A 12 -12.05 -1.93 3.47
N GLN A 13 -11.19 -1.49 4.41
CA GLN A 13 -11.25 -1.94 5.81
C GLN A 13 -12.61 -1.63 6.46
N ASN A 14 -13.11 -0.41 6.26
CA ASN A 14 -14.47 -0.02 6.62
C ASN A 14 -14.98 1.10 5.69
N THR A 15 -16.25 1.46 5.84
CA THR A 15 -16.91 2.46 4.99
C THR A 15 -16.33 3.86 5.17
N ALA A 16 -15.98 4.26 6.40
CA ALA A 16 -15.46 5.59 6.69
C ALA A 16 -14.06 5.83 6.10
N ILE A 17 -13.18 4.83 6.18
CA ILE A 17 -11.86 4.83 5.52
C ILE A 17 -12.05 4.89 4.01
N SER A 18 -12.85 3.97 3.46
CA SER A 18 -13.02 3.87 2.01
C SER A 18 -13.61 5.15 1.42
N THR A 19 -14.65 5.72 2.05
CA THR A 19 -15.27 6.97 1.59
C THR A 19 -14.27 8.14 1.67
N GLY A 20 -13.48 8.22 2.74
CA GLY A 20 -12.45 9.26 2.87
C GLY A 20 -11.36 9.16 1.81
N ILE A 21 -10.89 7.94 1.51
CA ILE A 21 -9.90 7.70 0.46
C ILE A 21 -10.45 8.07 -0.92
N LEU A 22 -11.69 7.67 -1.24
CA LEU A 22 -12.33 8.02 -2.51
C LEU A 22 -12.49 9.55 -2.64
N GLU A 23 -12.90 10.24 -1.59
CA GLU A 23 -13.03 11.70 -1.60
C GLU A 23 -11.68 12.41 -1.86
N LEU A 24 -10.59 11.86 -1.32
CA LEU A 24 -9.24 12.36 -1.55
C LEU A 24 -8.72 12.03 -2.95
N LEU A 25 -9.08 10.87 -3.49
CA LEU A 25 -8.80 10.49 -4.88
C LEU A 25 -9.49 11.46 -5.85
N ASP A 26 -10.79 11.72 -5.65
CA ASP A 26 -11.61 12.63 -6.48
C ASP A 26 -11.09 14.08 -6.49
N ARG A 27 -10.20 14.43 -5.54
CA ARG A 27 -9.58 15.75 -5.38
C ARG A 27 -8.10 15.77 -5.75
N ASP A 28 -7.58 14.73 -6.39
CA ASP A 28 -6.17 14.56 -6.76
C ASP A 28 -5.22 14.71 -5.56
N ARG A 29 -5.64 14.25 -4.37
CA ARG A 29 -4.82 14.33 -3.15
C ARG A 29 -3.91 13.14 -2.95
N LEU A 30 -4.20 12.04 -3.63
CA LEU A 30 -3.51 10.76 -3.55
C LEU A 30 -3.04 10.34 -4.94
N SER A 31 -2.01 9.49 -4.98
CA SER A 31 -1.49 8.90 -6.22
C SER A 31 -1.28 7.39 -6.12
N ALA A 32 -1.64 6.80 -4.97
CA ALA A 32 -1.70 5.36 -4.78
C ALA A 32 -2.73 5.01 -3.69
N ILE A 33 -3.37 3.84 -3.81
CA ILE A 33 -4.32 3.30 -2.85
C ILE A 33 -3.99 1.83 -2.60
N SER A 34 -3.79 1.46 -1.34
CA SER A 34 -3.57 0.07 -0.94
C SER A 34 -4.83 -0.57 -0.36
N CYS A 35 -5.23 -1.72 -0.90
CA CYS A 35 -6.55 -2.29 -0.74
C CYS A 35 -6.55 -3.63 -0.01
N PHE A 36 -7.46 -3.80 0.95
CA PHE A 36 -7.81 -5.09 1.52
C PHE A 36 -8.80 -5.83 0.62
N SER A 37 -8.29 -6.61 -0.33
CA SER A 37 -9.11 -7.32 -1.32
C SER A 37 -10.00 -8.43 -0.75
N THR A 38 -9.78 -8.85 0.49
CA THR A 38 -10.64 -9.84 1.17
C THR A 38 -11.54 -9.20 2.23
N ALA A 39 -11.61 -7.87 2.29
CA ALA A 39 -12.56 -7.19 3.18
C ALA A 39 -14.01 -7.50 2.78
N THR A 40 -14.91 -7.54 3.77
CA THR A 40 -16.32 -7.95 3.60
C THR A 40 -17.04 -7.24 2.45
N ARG A 41 -16.74 -5.96 2.22
CA ARG A 41 -17.40 -5.12 1.20
C ARG A 41 -16.61 -4.98 -0.09
N TRP A 42 -15.51 -5.71 -0.27
CA TRP A 42 -14.63 -5.58 -1.43
C TRP A 42 -15.38 -5.76 -2.75
N HIS A 43 -15.96 -6.95 -2.96
CA HIS A 43 -16.66 -7.26 -4.22
C HIS A 43 -17.99 -6.51 -4.36
N ALA A 44 -18.72 -6.33 -3.26
CA ALA A 44 -20.05 -5.72 -3.30
C ALA A 44 -20.02 -4.22 -3.56
N TRP A 45 -18.92 -3.52 -3.20
CA TRP A 45 -18.89 -2.06 -3.27
C TRP A 45 -17.50 -1.45 -3.50
N ALA A 46 -16.48 -1.83 -2.73
CA ALA A 46 -15.22 -1.08 -2.72
C ALA A 46 -14.46 -1.18 -4.06
N ALA A 47 -14.35 -2.39 -4.64
CA ALA A 47 -13.72 -2.56 -5.95
C ALA A 47 -14.54 -1.90 -7.09
N PRO A 48 -15.88 -2.09 -7.17
CA PRO A 48 -16.72 -1.33 -8.12
C PRO A 48 -16.53 0.19 -8.03
N ALA A 49 -16.49 0.76 -6.82
CA ALA A 49 -16.34 2.21 -6.62
C ALA A 49 -14.99 2.76 -7.08
N LEU A 50 -13.91 1.97 -6.95
CA LEU A 50 -12.60 2.31 -7.52
C LEU A 50 -12.61 2.21 -9.05
N ARG A 51 -13.22 1.16 -9.62
CA ARG A 51 -13.30 0.99 -11.07
C ARG A 51 -14.03 2.13 -11.74
N GLU A 52 -15.14 2.58 -11.15
CA GLU A 52 -15.93 3.69 -11.67
C GLU A 52 -15.11 4.98 -11.80
N ARG A 53 -14.30 5.31 -10.78
CA ARG A 53 -13.45 6.51 -10.76
C ARG A 53 -12.22 6.45 -11.65
N LEU A 54 -11.79 5.25 -12.01
CA LEU A 54 -10.58 5.04 -12.82
C LEU A 54 -10.90 4.59 -14.24
N ALA A 55 -12.18 4.48 -14.59
CA ALA A 55 -12.61 4.13 -15.95
C ALA A 55 -12.22 5.24 -16.93
N GLU A 56 -11.63 4.86 -18.05
CA GLU A 56 -11.22 5.77 -19.13
C GLU A 56 -12.45 6.25 -19.92
N ASP A 57 -13.15 7.29 -19.45
CA ASP A 57 -14.27 7.90 -20.19
C ASP A 57 -14.10 9.41 -20.52
N GLY A 58 -12.99 10.04 -20.13
CA GLY A 58 -12.76 11.47 -20.34
C GLY A 58 -11.41 12.00 -19.83
N SER A 59 -11.11 13.28 -20.11
CA SER A 59 -9.79 13.91 -19.95
C SER A 59 -9.43 14.39 -18.53
N THR A 60 -10.17 14.00 -17.49
CA THR A 60 -10.02 14.53 -16.12
C THR A 60 -10.16 13.46 -15.03
N GLN A 61 -9.72 12.23 -15.29
CA GLN A 61 -9.80 11.15 -14.30
C GLN A 61 -8.61 11.19 -13.32
N PRO A 62 -8.83 10.88 -12.03
CA PRO A 62 -7.73 10.77 -11.07
C PRO A 62 -6.81 9.61 -11.46
N VAL A 63 -5.52 9.78 -11.21
CA VAL A 63 -4.49 8.84 -11.65
C VAL A 63 -3.76 8.27 -10.43
N ALA A 64 -4.10 7.04 -10.05
CA ALA A 64 -3.51 6.35 -8.90
C ALA A 64 -3.05 4.93 -9.22
N ASP A 65 -1.97 4.49 -8.57
CA ASP A 65 -1.61 3.07 -8.51
C ASP A 65 -2.57 2.36 -7.53
N LEU A 66 -3.08 1.19 -7.92
CA LEU A 66 -3.88 0.34 -7.05
C LEU A 66 -3.07 -0.86 -6.59
N GLY A 67 -2.94 -1.04 -5.28
CA GLY A 67 -2.12 -2.09 -4.70
C GLY A 67 -2.89 -3.04 -3.80
N LEU A 68 -2.34 -4.24 -3.65
CA LEU A 68 -2.78 -5.17 -2.61
C LEU A 68 -2.12 -4.79 -1.27
N HIS A 69 -2.95 -4.54 -0.27
CA HIS A 69 -2.52 -4.38 1.12
C HIS A 69 -2.43 -5.75 1.80
N PHE A 70 -1.30 -6.44 1.62
CA PHE A 70 -1.19 -7.83 2.04
C PHE A 70 -1.38 -7.98 3.55
N ASN A 71 -2.39 -8.76 3.92
CA ASN A 71 -2.85 -8.90 5.28
C ASN A 71 -2.62 -10.30 5.84
N LEU A 72 -2.17 -10.37 7.08
CA LEU A 72 -2.06 -11.60 7.89
C LEU A 72 -2.65 -11.44 9.31
N THR A 73 -3.05 -10.22 9.69
CA THR A 73 -3.39 -9.86 11.08
C THR A 73 -4.85 -9.47 11.25
N GLU A 74 -5.50 -8.97 10.19
CA GLU A 74 -6.95 -8.74 10.17
C GLU A 74 -7.72 -9.97 9.70
N GLY A 75 -8.90 -10.21 10.27
CA GLY A 75 -9.68 -11.42 9.99
C GLY A 75 -10.62 -11.31 8.79
N PHE A 76 -11.28 -10.17 8.60
CA PHE A 76 -12.34 -9.94 7.58
C PHE A 76 -13.30 -11.13 7.40
N GLY A 77 -13.79 -11.70 8.50
CA GLY A 77 -14.70 -12.85 8.48
C GLY A 77 -14.02 -14.23 8.45
N ALA A 78 -12.68 -14.29 8.43
CA ALA A 78 -11.88 -15.49 8.65
C ALA A 78 -10.92 -15.29 9.85
N PRO A 79 -10.37 -16.36 10.46
CA PRO A 79 -9.35 -16.21 11.48
C PRO A 79 -8.09 -15.54 10.91
N ALA A 80 -7.61 -14.49 11.59
CA ALA A 80 -6.28 -13.93 11.34
C ALA A 80 -5.20 -14.99 11.64
N MET A 81 -4.03 -14.89 10.99
CA MET A 81 -2.95 -15.85 11.19
C MET A 81 -2.35 -15.72 12.60
N ALA A 82 -2.11 -14.49 13.03
CA ALA A 82 -1.67 -14.12 14.37
C ALA A 82 -1.78 -12.60 14.54
N SER A 83 -1.69 -12.11 15.77
CA SER A 83 -1.45 -10.68 16.01
C SER A 83 -0.08 -10.25 15.47
N LEU A 84 0.12 -8.95 15.25
CA LEU A 84 1.41 -8.41 14.82
C LEU A 84 2.58 -8.81 15.75
N PRO A 85 2.51 -8.66 17.09
CA PRO A 85 3.58 -9.13 17.98
C PRO A 85 3.85 -10.63 17.82
N GLY A 86 2.79 -11.43 17.62
CA GLY A 86 2.91 -12.85 17.35
C GLY A 86 3.66 -13.15 16.05
N LEU A 87 3.36 -12.46 14.96
CA LEU A 87 4.07 -12.61 13.68
C LEU A 87 5.53 -12.19 13.79
N VAL A 88 5.81 -11.07 14.47
CA VAL A 88 7.19 -10.61 14.70
C VAL A 88 7.98 -11.66 15.47
N LEU A 89 7.45 -12.17 16.58
CA LEU A 89 8.12 -13.21 17.37
C LEU A 89 8.38 -14.48 16.55
N ARG A 90 7.37 -14.95 15.79
CA ARG A 90 7.50 -16.11 14.91
C ARG A 90 8.52 -15.88 13.79
N SER A 91 8.63 -14.66 13.27
CA SER A 91 9.62 -14.28 12.26
C SER A 91 11.03 -14.35 12.83
N LEU A 92 11.24 -13.77 14.01
CA LEU A 92 12.53 -13.77 14.72
C LEU A 92 12.97 -15.19 15.09
N ALA A 93 12.03 -16.02 15.58
CA ALA A 93 12.27 -17.43 15.89
C ALA A 93 12.42 -18.33 14.63
N GLY A 94 12.25 -17.78 13.43
CA GLY A 94 12.35 -18.52 12.17
C GLY A 94 11.17 -19.47 11.89
N GLU A 95 10.10 -19.42 12.67
CA GLU A 95 8.93 -20.27 12.49
C GLU A 95 8.21 -20.01 11.17
N LEU A 96 8.18 -18.76 10.71
CA LEU A 96 7.57 -18.38 9.44
C LEU A 96 8.27 -19.02 8.23
N ARG A 97 9.47 -19.60 8.41
CA ARG A 97 10.21 -20.33 7.37
C ARG A 97 9.89 -21.82 7.34
N ARG A 98 9.16 -22.36 8.33
CA ARG A 98 8.74 -23.76 8.32
C ARG A 98 7.82 -23.98 7.13
N LYS A 99 8.01 -25.11 6.43
CA LYS A 99 7.28 -25.44 5.18
C LYS A 99 5.76 -25.26 5.33
N ALA A 100 5.17 -25.78 6.40
CA ALA A 100 3.74 -25.66 6.65
C ALA A 100 3.27 -24.19 6.76
N VAL A 101 4.00 -23.35 7.50
CA VAL A 101 3.66 -21.93 7.69
C VAL A 101 3.84 -21.16 6.39
N ARG A 102 4.91 -21.42 5.64
CA ARG A 102 5.12 -20.84 4.31
C ARG A 102 3.99 -21.17 3.34
N THR A 103 3.51 -22.42 3.36
CA THR A 103 2.34 -22.82 2.57
C THR A 103 1.10 -22.01 2.99
N MET A 104 0.86 -21.83 4.28
CA MET A 104 -0.26 -21.01 4.77
C MET A 104 -0.16 -19.54 4.31
N ILE A 105 1.03 -18.92 4.41
CA ILE A 105 1.28 -17.56 3.92
C ILE A 105 1.05 -17.48 2.42
N SER A 106 1.55 -18.46 1.66
CA SER A 106 1.39 -18.53 0.20
C SER A 106 -0.08 -18.66 -0.20
N THR A 107 -0.84 -19.52 0.46
CA THR A 107 -2.29 -19.66 0.25
C THR A 107 -3.04 -18.37 0.59
N ALA A 108 -2.68 -17.71 1.70
CA ALA A 108 -3.30 -16.45 2.10
C ALA A 108 -3.02 -15.31 1.11
N LEU A 109 -1.79 -15.21 0.60
CA LEU A 109 -1.41 -14.24 -0.42
C LEU A 109 -2.12 -14.51 -1.74
N GLN A 110 -2.13 -15.76 -2.21
CA GLN A 110 -2.81 -16.14 -3.45
C GLN A 110 -4.30 -15.82 -3.39
N ARG A 111 -4.99 -16.17 -2.29
CA ARG A 111 -6.41 -15.83 -2.10
C ARG A 111 -6.66 -14.32 -2.17
N GLN A 112 -5.79 -13.53 -1.58
CA GLN A 112 -5.90 -12.07 -1.62
C GLN A 112 -5.65 -11.51 -3.03
N LEU A 113 -4.69 -12.04 -3.78
CA LEU A 113 -4.46 -11.66 -5.17
C LEU A 113 -5.63 -12.08 -6.07
N ASP A 114 -6.18 -13.28 -5.88
CA ASP A 114 -7.37 -13.77 -6.59
C ASP A 114 -8.56 -12.82 -6.37
N ALA A 115 -8.84 -12.45 -5.11
CA ALA A 115 -9.94 -11.54 -4.79
C ALA A 115 -9.71 -10.13 -5.35
N PHE A 116 -8.45 -9.65 -5.35
CA PHE A 116 -8.08 -8.36 -5.94
C PHE A 116 -8.38 -8.35 -7.45
N GLU A 117 -7.88 -9.36 -8.17
CA GLU A 117 -8.06 -9.50 -9.61
C GLU A 117 -9.52 -9.71 -10.01
N GLN A 118 -10.27 -10.50 -9.23
CA GLN A 118 -11.71 -10.67 -9.44
C GLN A 118 -12.48 -9.36 -9.24
N GLY A 119 -12.08 -8.53 -8.26
CA GLY A 119 -12.73 -7.25 -7.98
C GLY A 119 -12.44 -6.20 -9.05
N LEU A 120 -11.17 -6.05 -9.44
CA LEU A 120 -10.70 -4.96 -10.30
C LEU A 120 -10.54 -5.36 -11.78
N GLY A 121 -10.58 -6.65 -12.11
CA GLY A 121 -10.38 -7.17 -13.47
C GLY A 121 -8.93 -7.15 -13.95
N ARG A 122 -7.97 -6.79 -13.08
CA ARG A 122 -6.54 -6.70 -13.37
C ARG A 122 -5.69 -7.02 -12.14
N GLY A 123 -4.43 -7.38 -12.37
CA GLY A 123 -3.44 -7.51 -11.30
C GLY A 123 -3.15 -6.16 -10.62
N PRO A 124 -2.61 -6.16 -9.39
CA PRO A 124 -2.23 -4.93 -8.71
C PRO A 124 -1.05 -4.25 -9.40
N ASP A 125 -1.01 -2.92 -9.35
CA ASP A 125 0.18 -2.15 -9.71
C ASP A 125 1.30 -2.37 -8.69
N PHE A 126 0.92 -2.62 -7.42
CA PHE A 126 1.86 -2.83 -6.35
C PHE A 126 1.40 -3.72 -5.20
N ILE A 127 2.35 -4.13 -4.38
CA ILE A 127 2.07 -4.83 -3.14
C ILE A 127 2.82 -4.18 -1.99
N ASP A 128 2.12 -4.00 -0.89
CA ASP A 128 2.69 -3.71 0.42
C ASP A 128 2.07 -4.66 1.45
N GLY A 129 2.18 -4.35 2.74
CA GLY A 129 1.62 -5.20 3.78
C GLY A 129 1.02 -4.37 4.90
N HIS A 130 -0.15 -4.79 5.39
CA HIS A 130 -0.74 -4.24 6.58
C HIS A 130 0.20 -4.44 7.77
N GLN A 131 0.42 -3.36 8.54
CA GLN A 131 1.44 -3.33 9.60
C GLN A 131 2.85 -3.72 9.10
N HIS A 132 3.09 -3.59 7.80
CA HIS A 132 4.32 -3.94 7.10
C HIS A 132 4.75 -5.40 7.25
N VAL A 133 3.79 -6.34 7.39
CA VAL A 133 4.10 -7.78 7.56
C VAL A 133 4.87 -8.38 6.38
N HIS A 134 4.78 -7.79 5.19
CA HIS A 134 5.41 -8.27 3.96
C HIS A 134 6.93 -8.27 4.00
N GLN A 135 7.56 -7.44 4.86
CA GLN A 135 9.02 -7.41 5.04
C GLN A 135 9.56 -8.46 6.03
N LEU A 136 8.67 -9.13 6.78
CA LEU A 136 9.07 -10.09 7.81
C LEU A 136 9.79 -11.29 7.19
N ARG A 137 10.85 -11.74 7.85
CA ARG A 137 11.57 -12.96 7.45
C ARG A 137 10.63 -14.16 7.47
N GLY A 138 10.62 -14.93 6.39
CA GLY A 138 9.68 -16.01 6.11
C GLY A 138 8.48 -15.57 5.27
N VAL A 139 8.03 -14.31 5.40
CA VAL A 139 6.94 -13.74 4.60
C VAL A 139 7.47 -13.20 3.29
N ARG A 140 8.53 -12.38 3.33
CA ARG A 140 9.10 -11.72 2.14
C ARG A 140 9.54 -12.70 1.06
N GLU A 141 10.11 -13.85 1.44
CA GLU A 141 10.53 -14.88 0.50
C GLU A 141 9.32 -15.53 -0.19
N VAL A 142 8.25 -15.79 0.57
CA VAL A 142 6.99 -16.33 0.01
C VAL A 142 6.36 -15.32 -0.94
N LEU A 143 6.36 -14.03 -0.58
CA LEU A 143 5.89 -12.95 -1.45
C LEU A 143 6.65 -12.96 -2.77
N LEU A 144 7.98 -12.89 -2.74
CA LEU A 144 8.82 -12.89 -3.94
C LEU A 144 8.58 -14.14 -4.82
N GLU A 145 8.47 -15.32 -4.21
CA GLU A 145 8.17 -16.57 -4.92
C GLU A 145 6.80 -16.55 -5.61
N VAL A 146 5.77 -16.02 -4.95
CA VAL A 146 4.43 -15.90 -5.53
C VAL A 146 4.43 -14.89 -6.67
N LEU A 147 5.08 -13.73 -6.53
CA LEU A 147 5.13 -12.72 -7.60
C LEU A 147 5.91 -13.20 -8.81
N ALA A 148 7.05 -13.87 -8.61
CA ALA A 148 7.81 -14.44 -9.70
C ALA A 148 7.02 -15.46 -10.53
N ARG A 149 6.12 -16.22 -9.88
CA ARG A 149 5.27 -17.21 -10.54
C ARG A 149 4.02 -16.60 -11.18
N ARG A 150 3.34 -15.71 -10.46
CA ARG A 150 2.03 -15.16 -10.88
C ARG A 150 2.17 -14.01 -11.87
N TYR A 151 3.21 -13.19 -11.73
CA TYR A 151 3.46 -12.01 -12.55
C TYR A 151 4.88 -12.06 -13.15
N PRO A 152 5.16 -13.01 -14.06
CA PRO A 152 6.49 -13.14 -14.66
C PRO A 152 6.85 -11.86 -15.43
N ARG A 153 8.02 -11.30 -15.13
CA ARG A 153 8.51 -10.11 -15.84
C ARG A 153 8.99 -10.48 -17.24
N GLY A 154 8.60 -9.69 -18.25
CA GLY A 154 9.14 -9.80 -19.60
C GLY A 154 8.55 -10.92 -20.48
N SER A 155 7.36 -11.46 -20.16
CA SER A 155 6.64 -12.30 -21.15
C SER A 155 5.92 -11.39 -22.16
N PRO A 156 6.21 -11.48 -23.48
CA PRO A 156 5.46 -10.78 -24.52
C PRO A 156 4.03 -11.32 -24.70
N SER A 157 3.66 -12.35 -23.96
CA SER A 157 2.39 -13.05 -24.08
C SER A 157 1.91 -13.47 -22.69
N GLY A 158 0.92 -12.75 -22.16
CA GLY A 158 0.06 -13.29 -21.11
C GLY A 158 -0.73 -14.45 -21.71
N SER A 159 -0.44 -15.67 -21.27
CA SER A 159 -1.28 -16.85 -21.55
C SER A 159 -2.49 -16.91 -20.60
N GLY A 160 -3.16 -15.78 -20.42
CA GLY A 160 -4.52 -15.71 -19.90
C GLY A 160 -5.41 -15.35 -21.08
N LEU A 161 -6.53 -16.06 -21.26
CA LEU A 161 -7.51 -15.74 -22.30
C LEU A 161 -7.72 -14.22 -22.37
N ALA A 162 -7.36 -13.65 -23.51
CA ALA A 162 -7.61 -12.26 -23.83
C ALA A 162 -9.13 -12.04 -23.86
N THR A 163 -9.69 -11.53 -22.77
CA THR A 163 -10.88 -10.68 -22.89
C THR A 163 -10.38 -9.36 -23.46
N GLN A 164 -10.57 -9.20 -24.77
CA GLN A 164 -10.39 -7.91 -25.42
C GLN A 164 -11.28 -6.88 -24.75
N GLY A 165 -10.68 -5.80 -24.23
CA GLY A 165 -11.41 -4.69 -23.65
C GLY A 165 -10.51 -3.72 -22.88
N VAL A 166 -10.10 -2.67 -23.59
CA VAL A 166 -9.71 -1.34 -23.11
C VAL A 166 -8.42 -1.20 -22.26
N GLY A 167 -7.44 -0.46 -22.81
CA GLY A 167 -6.59 0.44 -22.03
C GLY A 167 -5.29 -0.09 -21.40
N GLY A 168 -4.19 -0.07 -22.17
CA GLY A 168 -2.89 0.45 -21.69
C GLY A 168 -2.03 -0.33 -20.68
N LEU A 169 -1.03 -1.05 -21.20
CA LEU A 169 0.32 -1.30 -20.65
C LEU A 169 0.49 -1.57 -19.13
N ALA A 170 0.68 -2.85 -18.79
CA ALA A 170 1.63 -3.25 -17.74
C ALA A 170 2.35 -4.55 -18.16
N ALA A 171 3.36 -4.43 -19.03
CA ALA A 171 4.26 -5.53 -19.40
C ALA A 171 5.28 -5.87 -18.29
N THR A 172 5.08 -5.36 -17.08
CA THR A 172 5.96 -5.50 -15.93
C THR A 172 5.11 -5.88 -14.72
N GLY A 173 5.43 -6.97 -14.02
CA GLY A 173 4.75 -7.35 -12.78
C GLY A 173 4.81 -6.25 -11.70
N PRO A 174 4.03 -6.37 -10.62
CA PRO A 174 3.86 -5.31 -9.62
C PRO A 174 5.17 -4.85 -9.01
N TRP A 175 5.23 -3.56 -8.65
CA TRP A 175 6.26 -3.05 -7.76
C TRP A 175 5.94 -3.41 -6.31
N VAL A 176 6.93 -3.38 -5.43
CA VAL A 176 6.73 -3.74 -4.01
C VAL A 176 7.23 -2.62 -3.11
N ARG A 177 6.41 -2.23 -2.13
CA ARG A 177 6.79 -1.20 -1.16
C ARG A 177 7.93 -1.71 -0.28
N ASN A 178 9.03 -0.96 -0.21
CA ASN A 178 10.01 -1.08 0.86
C ASN A 178 9.82 0.05 1.89
N THR A 179 10.28 -0.22 3.12
CA THR A 179 10.07 0.63 4.30
C THR A 179 11.36 1.35 4.74
N VAL A 180 12.39 1.38 3.88
CA VAL A 180 13.65 2.06 4.19
C VAL A 180 13.37 3.57 4.22
N PRO A 181 13.67 4.28 5.32
CA PRO A 181 13.30 5.68 5.46
C PRO A 181 13.98 6.54 4.41
N ALA A 182 13.27 7.55 3.90
CA ALA A 182 13.83 8.52 2.96
C ALA A 182 14.99 9.33 3.57
N ASP A 183 14.96 9.54 4.89
CA ASP A 183 16.01 10.18 5.66
C ASP A 183 16.51 9.22 6.78
N PRO A 184 17.78 8.78 6.75
CA PRO A 184 18.36 7.91 7.80
C PRO A 184 18.46 8.59 9.18
N GLY A 185 18.36 9.92 9.21
CA GLY A 185 18.31 10.75 10.42
C GLY A 185 17.03 10.56 11.24
N TRP A 186 15.92 10.17 10.62
CA TRP A 186 14.66 9.94 11.33
C TRP A 186 14.80 8.82 12.37
N ARG A 187 14.24 9.04 13.56
CA ARG A 187 14.37 8.16 14.75
C ARG A 187 13.01 7.55 15.12
N GLY A 188 13.02 6.58 16.04
CA GLY A 188 11.80 5.93 16.52
C GLY A 188 11.26 4.89 15.54
N LYS A 189 9.95 4.87 15.32
CA LYS A 189 9.25 3.87 14.49
C LYS A 189 9.86 3.66 13.09
N PRO A 190 10.27 4.71 12.33
CA PRO A 190 10.94 4.52 11.03
C PRO A 190 12.19 3.62 11.12
N ARG A 191 13.03 3.82 12.15
CA ARG A 191 14.23 2.99 12.36
C ARG A 191 13.87 1.56 12.74
N VAL A 192 12.86 1.39 13.60
CA VAL A 192 12.39 0.07 14.03
C VAL A 192 11.92 -0.73 12.82
N LEU A 193 11.10 -0.14 11.93
CA LEU A 193 10.66 -0.81 10.70
C LEU A 193 11.82 -1.19 9.78
N ALA A 194 12.76 -0.26 9.58
CA ALA A 194 13.92 -0.50 8.74
C ALA A 194 14.80 -1.65 9.28
N LEU A 195 14.93 -1.78 10.60
CA LEU A 195 15.70 -2.85 11.25
C LEU A 195 14.94 -4.18 11.35
N LEU A 196 13.62 -4.17 11.53
CA LEU A 196 12.80 -5.38 11.64
C LEU A 196 12.74 -6.17 10.33
N GLY A 197 12.92 -5.52 9.20
CA GLY A 197 13.01 -6.21 7.91
C GLY A 197 13.20 -5.31 6.69
N GLY A 198 13.01 -4.00 6.82
CA GLY A 198 13.04 -3.06 5.69
C GLY A 198 14.33 -3.10 4.87
N HIS A 199 15.50 -3.02 5.52
CA HIS A 199 16.79 -3.06 4.81
C HIS A 199 17.05 -4.41 4.12
N ALA A 200 16.78 -5.51 4.82
CA ALA A 200 16.96 -6.85 4.28
C ALA A 200 16.04 -7.07 3.08
N PHE A 201 14.79 -6.61 3.18
CA PHE A 201 13.82 -6.74 2.11
C PHE A 201 14.15 -5.85 0.91
N ALA A 202 14.55 -4.59 1.12
CA ALA A 202 15.01 -3.71 0.03
C ALA A 202 16.21 -4.31 -0.73
N THR A 203 17.12 -4.97 0.00
CA THR A 203 18.26 -5.68 -0.60
C THR A 203 17.79 -6.87 -1.44
N GLU A 204 16.84 -7.67 -0.94
CA GLU A 204 16.25 -8.79 -1.69
C GLU A 204 15.47 -8.30 -2.92
N LEU A 205 14.67 -7.24 -2.80
CA LEU A 205 13.97 -6.63 -3.94
C LEU A 205 14.94 -6.22 -5.05
N SER A 206 16.04 -5.54 -4.71
CA SER A 206 17.08 -5.17 -5.67
C SER A 206 17.73 -6.40 -6.31
N ARG A 207 18.07 -7.43 -5.53
CA ARG A 207 18.67 -8.68 -6.04
C ARG A 207 17.76 -9.43 -7.01
N HIS A 208 16.46 -9.39 -6.79
CA HIS A 208 15.46 -10.02 -7.65
C HIS A 208 14.95 -9.10 -8.77
N GLY A 209 15.53 -7.90 -8.93
CA GLY A 209 15.11 -6.92 -9.92
C GLY A 209 13.65 -6.50 -9.76
N VAL A 210 13.13 -6.50 -8.53
CA VAL A 210 11.76 -6.06 -8.21
C VAL A 210 11.73 -4.56 -8.01
N PRO A 211 10.97 -3.81 -8.84
CA PRO A 211 10.83 -2.37 -8.67
C PRO A 211 10.24 -2.03 -7.30
N SER A 212 10.74 -0.96 -6.68
CA SER A 212 10.30 -0.49 -5.36
C SER A 212 10.55 1.01 -5.19
N ASN A 213 9.86 1.64 -4.23
CA ASN A 213 10.00 3.07 -3.93
C ASN A 213 11.43 3.46 -3.52
N ARG A 214 11.79 4.72 -3.76
CA ARG A 214 13.07 5.33 -3.34
C ARG A 214 12.87 6.17 -2.08
N GLY A 215 12.96 5.50 -0.94
CA GLY A 215 12.69 6.11 0.36
C GLY A 215 11.22 6.05 0.74
N PHE A 216 11.00 5.93 2.05
CA PHE A 216 9.69 5.77 2.66
C PHE A 216 9.48 6.79 3.77
N ALA A 217 8.28 7.38 3.85
CA ALA A 217 7.85 8.28 4.90
C ALA A 217 6.38 8.05 5.28
N GLY A 218 5.85 8.86 6.19
CA GLY A 218 4.49 8.67 6.73
C GLY A 218 4.45 7.78 7.99
N VAL A 219 5.61 7.41 8.54
CA VAL A 219 5.70 6.59 9.75
C VAL A 219 5.92 7.48 10.98
N TYR A 220 4.96 7.47 11.90
CA TYR A 220 5.00 8.30 13.11
C TYR A 220 4.14 7.70 14.26
N GLY A 221 4.00 8.44 15.35
CA GLY A 221 3.28 8.01 16.56
C GLY A 221 1.82 7.66 16.36
N PHE A 222 1.16 8.23 15.34
CA PHE A 222 -0.29 8.25 15.13
C PHE A 222 -1.07 8.97 16.25
N ASP A 223 -0.43 9.99 16.82
CA ASP A 223 -0.88 10.74 18.00
C ASP A 223 -0.57 12.25 17.85
N ARG A 224 -0.53 12.74 16.60
CA ARG A 224 -0.05 14.08 16.25
C ARG A 224 -1.19 14.96 15.73
N PRO A 225 -1.66 15.94 16.52
CA PRO A 225 -2.74 16.84 16.09
C PRO A 225 -2.28 17.76 14.95
N ASP A 226 -1.02 18.19 14.96
CA ASP A 226 -0.40 18.92 13.85
C ASP A 226 0.25 17.95 12.86
N TYR A 227 -0.60 17.28 12.08
CA TYR A 227 -0.14 16.40 11.01
C TYR A 227 0.55 17.18 9.87
N GLY A 228 0.20 18.45 9.67
CA GLY A 228 0.82 19.30 8.66
C GLY A 228 2.31 19.52 8.90
N ALA A 229 2.72 19.72 10.15
CA ALA A 229 4.14 19.79 10.51
C ALA A 229 4.89 18.47 10.25
N CYS A 230 4.26 17.33 10.54
CA CYS A 230 4.82 16.02 10.19
C CYS A 230 5.00 15.87 8.68
N PHE A 231 3.99 16.25 7.91
CA PHE A 231 4.03 16.18 6.46
C PHE A 231 5.10 17.10 5.85
N ALA A 232 5.18 18.34 6.32
CA ALA A 232 6.22 19.29 5.91
C ALA A 232 7.64 18.77 6.20
N GLN A 233 7.85 18.11 7.35
CA GLN A 233 9.13 17.47 7.66
C GLN A 233 9.47 16.36 6.65
N TRP A 234 8.50 15.53 6.25
CA TRP A 234 8.75 14.49 5.25
C TRP A 234 9.09 15.06 3.88
N LEU A 235 8.46 16.17 3.49
CA LEU A 235 8.74 16.84 2.23
C LEU A 235 10.17 17.40 2.14
N GLN A 236 10.86 17.64 3.26
CA GLN A 236 12.28 18.04 3.24
C GLN A 236 13.20 16.93 2.71
N ALA A 237 12.76 15.67 2.79
CA ALA A 237 13.48 14.51 2.25
C ALA A 237 12.99 14.10 0.84
N ALA A 238 12.17 14.93 0.19
CA ALA A 238 11.55 14.61 -1.09
C ALA A 238 12.61 14.31 -2.17
N GLN A 239 12.46 13.15 -2.81
CA GLN A 239 13.28 12.71 -3.93
C GLN A 239 12.41 11.94 -4.94
N PRO A 240 12.81 11.88 -6.23
CA PRO A 240 12.05 11.15 -7.24
C PRO A 240 11.80 9.69 -6.83
N GLY A 241 10.53 9.28 -6.80
CA GLY A 241 10.12 7.92 -6.43
C GLY A 241 9.99 7.66 -4.93
N MET A 242 10.10 8.70 -4.09
CA MET A 242 9.76 8.61 -2.67
C MET A 242 8.26 8.34 -2.49
N LEU A 243 7.93 7.51 -1.51
CA LEU A 243 6.55 7.20 -1.12
C LEU A 243 6.27 7.70 0.30
N ILE A 244 5.17 8.43 0.47
CA ILE A 244 4.62 8.83 1.77
C ILE A 244 3.33 8.05 2.00
N MET A 245 3.26 7.31 3.10
CA MET A 245 2.06 6.58 3.52
C MET A 245 1.14 7.47 4.38
N CYS A 246 -0.18 7.29 4.22
CA CYS A 246 -1.19 7.91 5.08
C CYS A 246 -2.37 6.95 5.36
N HIS A 247 -3.17 7.28 6.37
CA HIS A 247 -4.32 6.51 6.83
C HIS A 247 -5.58 7.38 7.00
N PRO A 248 -6.04 8.11 5.97
CA PRO A 248 -7.17 9.02 6.11
C PRO A 248 -8.49 8.25 6.28
N ALA A 249 -9.39 8.78 7.10
CA ALA A 249 -10.78 8.36 7.17
C ALA A 249 -11.67 9.59 7.32
N ARG A 250 -12.82 9.58 6.65
CA ARG A 250 -13.77 10.70 6.70
C ARG A 250 -14.39 10.88 8.09
N GLU A 251 -14.64 9.76 8.75
CA GLU A 251 -15.33 9.68 10.04
C GLU A 251 -14.58 8.72 10.97
N ALA A 252 -14.67 8.96 12.29
CA ALA A 252 -14.22 7.98 13.27
C ALA A 252 -15.28 6.90 13.35
N GLN A 253 -15.07 5.82 12.60
CA GLN A 253 -15.87 4.61 12.73
C GLN A 253 -14.95 3.50 13.20
N GLU A 254 -15.37 2.76 14.22
CA GLU A 254 -14.73 1.49 14.52
C GLU A 254 -14.94 0.56 13.32
N ALA A 255 -13.90 -0.17 12.92
CA ALA A 255 -14.05 -1.21 11.92
C ALA A 255 -15.08 -2.24 12.43
N ASP A 256 -15.77 -2.94 11.52
CA ASP A 256 -16.67 -4.05 11.87
C ASP A 256 -15.83 -5.19 12.50
N GLY A 257 -15.49 -5.08 13.79
CA GLY A 257 -14.50 -5.93 14.45
C GLY A 257 -13.71 -5.24 15.57
N ALA A 258 -12.38 -5.40 15.55
CA ALA A 258 -11.48 -4.90 16.59
C ALA A 258 -11.39 -3.36 16.57
N PRO A 259 -11.21 -2.71 17.74
CA PRO A 259 -11.09 -1.26 17.82
C PRO A 259 -9.87 -0.78 17.01
N ASP A 260 -10.12 0.15 16.09
CA ASP A 260 -9.07 0.78 15.31
C ASP A 260 -8.25 1.72 16.20
N SER A 261 -7.05 1.26 16.57
CA SER A 261 -6.17 1.99 17.50
C SER A 261 -5.75 3.38 17.02
N ILE A 262 -5.93 3.70 15.74
CA ILE A 262 -5.57 5.00 15.15
C ILE A 262 -6.78 5.80 14.66
N ALA A 263 -8.02 5.40 14.97
CA ALA A 263 -9.25 6.01 14.45
C ALA A 263 -9.29 7.54 14.59
N ALA A 264 -8.88 8.07 15.74
CA ALA A 264 -8.81 9.51 15.98
C ALA A 264 -7.82 10.21 15.06
N GLN A 265 -6.67 9.58 14.80
CA GLN A 265 -5.65 10.14 13.93
C GLN A 265 -6.06 10.09 12.45
N ARG A 266 -6.81 9.07 12.02
CA ARG A 266 -7.31 8.98 10.64
C ARG A 266 -8.11 10.22 10.23
N LEU A 267 -8.91 10.76 11.15
CA LEU A 267 -9.65 12.01 10.96
C LEU A 267 -8.72 13.21 10.80
N VAL A 268 -7.63 13.27 11.57
CA VAL A 268 -6.65 14.36 11.50
C VAL A 268 -5.94 14.33 10.14
N GLU A 269 -5.53 13.14 9.68
CA GLU A 269 -4.92 12.97 8.35
C GLU A 269 -5.89 13.41 7.25
N HIS A 270 -7.13 12.91 7.26
CA HIS A 270 -8.15 13.29 6.27
C HIS A 270 -8.39 14.80 6.22
N ARG A 271 -8.58 15.45 7.38
CA ARG A 271 -8.75 16.91 7.45
C ARG A 271 -7.57 17.68 6.86
N TYR A 272 -6.34 17.22 7.09
CA TYR A 272 -5.17 17.85 6.49
C TYR A 272 -5.19 17.75 4.96
N PHE A 273 -5.40 16.55 4.41
CA PHE A 273 -5.44 16.35 2.96
C PHE A 273 -6.61 17.09 2.27
N MET A 274 -7.71 17.30 3.00
CA MET A 274 -8.85 18.10 2.53
C MET A 274 -8.61 19.61 2.56
N SER A 275 -7.67 20.09 3.39
CA SER A 275 -7.39 21.51 3.55
C SER A 275 -6.59 22.12 2.38
N SER A 276 -6.56 23.45 2.28
CA SER A 276 -5.67 24.17 1.34
C SER A 276 -4.19 24.08 1.72
N ALA A 277 -3.89 23.79 3.00
CA ALA A 277 -2.51 23.68 3.49
C ALA A 277 -1.74 22.54 2.82
N TYR A 278 -2.41 21.46 2.40
CA TYR A 278 -1.77 20.34 1.72
C TYR A 278 -1.20 20.71 0.34
N PRO A 279 -1.98 21.19 -0.65
CA PRO A 279 -1.44 21.61 -1.92
C PRO A 279 -0.49 22.82 -1.80
N GLU A 280 -0.67 23.68 -0.80
CA GLU A 280 0.31 24.74 -0.47
C GLU A 280 1.66 24.15 -0.03
N ALA A 281 1.67 23.13 0.84
CA ALA A 281 2.90 22.46 1.27
C ALA A 281 3.62 21.78 0.10
N LEU A 282 2.89 21.11 -0.79
CA LEU A 282 3.48 20.51 -2.01
C LEU A 282 4.12 21.58 -2.91
N ARG A 283 3.43 22.69 -3.15
CA ARG A 283 3.98 23.82 -3.94
C ARG A 283 5.21 24.44 -3.28
N ALA A 284 5.16 24.69 -1.98
CA ALA A 284 6.27 25.26 -1.22
C ALA A 284 7.52 24.36 -1.27
N ALA A 285 7.33 23.03 -1.23
CA ALA A 285 8.41 22.07 -1.37
C ALA A 285 8.84 21.79 -2.84
N ASN A 286 8.20 22.43 -3.83
CA ASN A 286 8.38 22.14 -5.27
C ASN A 286 8.20 20.65 -5.60
N VAL A 287 7.17 20.02 -5.01
CA VAL A 287 6.83 18.60 -5.14
C VAL A 287 5.55 18.43 -5.96
N GLN A 288 5.47 17.35 -6.73
CA GLN A 288 4.25 16.94 -7.46
C GLN A 288 3.92 15.47 -7.20
N LEU A 289 2.63 15.13 -7.17
CA LEU A 289 2.18 13.75 -7.05
C LEU A 289 2.27 13.03 -8.40
N ARG A 290 2.74 11.78 -8.37
CA ARG A 290 2.76 10.86 -9.51
C ARG A 290 2.54 9.43 -9.02
N LYS A 291 1.93 8.61 -9.87
CA LYS A 291 1.96 7.15 -9.71
C LYS A 291 3.41 6.70 -9.63
N LEU A 292 3.70 5.78 -8.71
CA LEU A 292 5.05 5.26 -8.57
C LEU A 292 5.42 4.39 -9.77
N SER A 293 4.46 3.64 -10.33
CA SER A 293 4.62 2.86 -11.56
C SER A 293 5.16 3.69 -12.74
N ALA A 294 4.83 4.99 -12.81
CA ALA A 294 5.32 5.90 -13.85
C ALA A 294 6.74 6.44 -13.61
N LEU A 295 7.30 6.21 -12.42
CA LEU A 295 8.64 6.66 -12.00
C LEU A 295 9.65 5.51 -11.91
N LEU A 296 9.17 4.28 -11.94
CA LEU A 296 9.98 3.09 -11.86
C LEU A 296 10.43 2.63 -13.25
N PRO A 297 11.62 2.02 -13.35
CA PRO A 297 12.16 1.51 -14.61
C PRO A 297 11.37 0.31 -15.15
#